data_AF-A0A961Q079-F1
#
_entry.id   AF-A0A961Q079-F1
#
_cell.length_a   1.000
_cell.length_b   1.000
_cell.length_c   1.000
_cell.angle_alpha   90.00
_cell.angle_beta   90.00
_cell.angle_gamma   90.00
#
_symmetry.space_group_name_H-M   'P 1'
#
loop_
_entity.id
_entity.type
_entity.pdbx_description
1 polymer ?
#
loop_
_entity_poly.entity_id
_entity_poly.type
_entity_poly.pdbx_seq_one_letter_code
_entity_poly.pdbx_strand_id
1 'polypeptide(L)'
;MLAFRPVGYIVGWLVLALGFVMFLPLAVDVALGDGNAPGFAEAAVLTIAFGAGLTLACAQAGDLRLGLRQAFALTTVTWMVYPAVGALPFMLGLPGLGPTDAYFEAMSAMTTTGATVITGLDDLPHGILLWRGLLQWIGGMGIVLMALLLLPVLNVGGMQLLRASDFNTLGKIMPRTKQIALSIGSVYLGLTVACAMGYEASGMNGFNAAVHAMTTLST
;
A
#
# COMPACT_ATOMS: atom_id res chain seq x y z
N MET A 1 -29.32 -8.43 -4.41
CA MET A 1 -28.72 -7.76 -3.24
C MET A 1 -27.19 -7.85 -3.39
N LEU A 2 -26.44 -6.80 -3.06
CA LEU A 2 -24.98 -6.82 -3.11
C LEU A 2 -24.44 -7.77 -2.04
N ALA A 3 -23.74 -8.84 -2.44
CA ALA A 3 -23.01 -9.68 -1.50
C ALA A 3 -21.70 -8.96 -1.14
N PHE A 4 -21.63 -8.37 0.06
CA PHE A 4 -20.45 -7.65 0.56
C PHE A 4 -19.36 -8.57 1.12
N ARG A 5 -19.67 -9.85 1.38
CA ARG A 5 -18.73 -10.80 1.99
C ARG A 5 -17.45 -10.99 1.15
N PRO A 6 -17.48 -11.15 -0.18
CA PRO A 6 -16.24 -11.23 -0.97
C PRO A 6 -15.38 -9.97 -0.86
N VAL A 7 -16.00 -8.79 -0.78
CA VAL A 7 -15.29 -7.51 -0.60
C VAL A 7 -14.62 -7.46 0.77
N GLY A 8 -15.37 -7.72 1.83
CA GLY A 8 -14.84 -7.74 3.20
C GLY A 8 -13.72 -8.77 3.38
N TYR A 9 -13.83 -9.93 2.73
CA TYR A 9 -12.79 -10.97 2.77
C TYR A 9 -11.47 -10.48 2.18
N ILE A 10 -11.49 -9.83 1.02
CA ILE A 10 -10.28 -9.30 0.37
C ILE A 10 -9.70 -8.13 1.18
N VAL A 11 -10.55 -7.20 1.63
CA VAL A 11 -10.12 -6.07 2.47
C VAL A 11 -9.48 -6.57 3.77
N GLY A 12 -10.05 -7.61 4.40
CA GLY A 12 -9.50 -8.21 5.62
C GLY A 12 -8.08 -8.76 5.41
N TRP A 13 -7.84 -9.48 4.30
CA TRP A 13 -6.51 -9.98 3.95
C TRP A 13 -5.51 -8.85 3.68
N LEU A 14 -5.94 -7.81 2.96
CA LEU A 14 -5.10 -6.64 2.74
C LEU A 14 -4.73 -5.99 4.08
N VAL A 15 -5.70 -5.77 4.97
CA VAL A 15 -5.48 -5.09 6.26
C VAL A 15 -4.54 -5.91 7.14
N LEU A 16 -4.74 -7.22 7.17
CA LEU A 16 -3.87 -8.15 7.87
C LEU A 16 -2.42 -8.06 7.35
N ALA A 17 -2.22 -8.01 6.03
CA ALA A 17 -0.90 -7.83 5.44
C ALA A 17 -0.26 -6.50 5.87
N LEU A 18 -1.02 -5.40 5.86
CA LEU A 18 -0.53 -4.09 6.31
C LEU A 18 -0.11 -4.10 7.79
N GLY A 19 -0.88 -4.79 8.64
CA GLY A 19 -0.51 -4.97 10.04
C GLY A 19 0.82 -5.71 10.22
N PHE A 20 1.16 -6.66 9.33
CA PHE A 20 2.49 -7.27 9.35
C PHE A 20 3.59 -6.33 8.85
N VAL A 21 3.30 -5.44 7.90
CA VAL A 21 4.27 -4.43 7.43
C VAL A 21 4.67 -3.49 8.57
N MET A 22 3.76 -3.19 9.51
CA MET A 22 4.06 -2.35 10.68
C MET A 22 5.18 -2.91 11.58
N PHE A 23 5.53 -4.19 11.47
CA PHE A 23 6.69 -4.74 12.18
C PHE A 23 8.04 -4.23 11.63
N LEU A 24 8.10 -3.75 10.38
CA LEU A 24 9.31 -3.17 9.81
C LEU A 24 9.73 -1.88 10.52
N PRO A 25 8.89 -0.83 10.63
CA PRO A 25 9.22 0.34 11.42
C PRO A 25 9.34 0.05 12.91
N LEU A 26 8.58 -0.92 13.45
CA LEU A 26 8.80 -1.39 14.84
C LEU A 26 10.24 -1.87 15.05
N ALA A 27 10.75 -2.71 14.16
CA ALA A 27 12.10 -3.25 14.26
C ALA A 27 13.16 -2.14 14.17
N VAL A 28 12.92 -1.12 13.33
CA VAL A 28 13.79 0.06 13.23
C VAL A 28 13.78 0.88 14.52
N ASP A 29 12.60 1.18 15.07
CA ASP A 29 12.50 1.93 16.33
C ASP A 29 13.18 1.18 17.48
N VAL A 30 13.02 -0.15 17.56
CA VAL A 30 13.71 -0.98 18.57
C VAL A 30 15.22 -0.98 18.36
N ALA A 31 15.70 -1.10 17.12
CA ALA A 31 17.12 -1.16 16.82
C ALA A 31 17.85 0.17 17.08
N LEU A 32 17.16 1.30 16.84
CA LEU A 32 17.71 2.65 17.03
C LEU A 32 17.43 3.23 18.42
N GLY A 33 16.59 2.56 19.22
CA GLY A 33 16.23 3.01 20.57
C GLY A 33 15.23 4.17 20.57
N ASP A 34 14.47 4.34 19.49
CA ASP A 34 13.44 5.36 19.38
C ASP A 34 12.23 4.98 20.25
N GLY A 35 11.69 5.93 21.01
CA GLY A 35 10.62 5.71 21.99
C GLY A 35 9.26 5.32 21.41
N ASN A 36 9.15 5.19 20.09
CA ASN A 36 7.91 4.99 19.36
C ASN A 36 7.57 3.51 19.08
N ALA A 37 8.47 2.59 19.42
CA ALA A 37 8.23 1.15 19.27
C ALA A 37 6.89 0.66 19.90
N PRO A 38 6.47 1.09 21.11
CA PRO A 38 5.18 0.66 21.67
C PRO A 38 3.98 1.05 20.79
N GLY A 39 4.01 2.24 20.18
CA GLY A 39 2.95 2.73 19.29
C GLY A 39 2.79 1.86 18.05
N PHE A 40 3.91 1.45 17.42
CA PHE A 40 3.86 0.50 16.31
C PHE A 40 3.41 -0.90 16.71
N ALA A 41 3.82 -1.39 17.89
CA ALA A 41 3.40 -2.71 18.37
C ALA A 41 1.89 -2.76 18.61
N GLU A 42 1.33 -1.74 19.26
CA GLU A 42 -0.11 -1.62 19.49
C GLU A 42 -0.87 -1.47 18.16
N ALA A 43 -0.41 -0.59 17.26
CA ALA A 43 -1.01 -0.42 15.94
C ALA A 43 -1.02 -1.72 15.13
N ALA A 44 0.09 -2.48 15.15
CA ALA A 44 0.21 -3.76 14.45
C ALA A 44 -0.79 -4.79 15.00
N VAL A 45 -0.89 -4.94 16.33
CA VAL A 45 -1.83 -5.87 16.96
C VAL A 45 -3.28 -5.50 16.63
N LEU A 46 -3.65 -4.23 16.76
CA LEU A 46 -5.01 -3.77 16.43
C LEU A 46 -5.35 -4.00 14.96
N THR A 47 -4.41 -3.68 14.06
CA THR A 47 -4.58 -3.86 12.62
C THR A 47 -4.71 -5.33 12.24
N ILE A 48 -3.85 -6.20 12.78
CA ILE A 48 -3.90 -7.65 12.54
C ILE A 48 -5.19 -8.25 13.10
N ALA A 49 -5.58 -7.88 14.32
CA ALA A 49 -6.81 -8.36 14.93
C ALA A 49 -8.05 -7.94 14.11
N PHE A 50 -8.10 -6.69 13.66
CA PHE A 50 -9.17 -6.19 12.80
C PHE A 50 -9.20 -6.90 11.44
N GLY A 51 -8.05 -7.02 10.76
CA GLY A 51 -7.92 -7.72 9.48
C GLY A 51 -8.30 -9.20 9.56
N ALA A 52 -7.81 -9.90 10.58
CA ALA A 52 -8.15 -11.31 10.83
C ALA A 52 -9.64 -11.47 11.14
N GLY A 53 -10.20 -10.63 12.02
CA GLY A 53 -11.62 -10.64 12.37
C GLY A 53 -12.52 -10.42 11.14
N LEU A 54 -12.18 -9.44 10.30
CA LEU A 54 -12.92 -9.15 9.06
C LEU A 54 -12.82 -10.32 8.06
N THR A 55 -11.63 -10.91 7.91
CA THR A 55 -11.39 -12.08 7.06
C THR A 55 -12.23 -13.27 7.51
N LEU A 56 -12.21 -13.58 8.82
CA LEU A 56 -12.96 -14.70 9.39
C LEU A 56 -14.48 -14.49 9.28
N ALA A 57 -14.98 -13.28 9.58
CA ALA A 57 -16.40 -12.95 9.44
C ALA A 57 -16.89 -13.11 7.98
N CYS A 58 -16.00 -12.86 7.02
CA CYS A 58 -16.29 -12.95 5.59
C CYS A 58 -15.83 -14.26 4.93
N ALA A 59 -15.28 -15.23 5.68
CA ALA A 59 -14.64 -16.43 5.10
C ALA A 59 -15.57 -17.30 4.25
N GLN A 60 -16.89 -17.27 4.52
CA GLN A 60 -17.91 -17.96 3.73
C GLN A 60 -18.36 -17.14 2.51
N ALA A 61 -17.48 -16.31 1.93
CA ALA A 61 -17.79 -15.45 0.79
C ALA A 61 -18.22 -16.21 -0.48
N GLY A 62 -17.93 -17.51 -0.57
CA GLY A 62 -18.26 -18.32 -1.75
C GLY A 62 -17.28 -18.05 -2.90
N ASP A 63 -17.78 -17.91 -4.13
CA ASP A 63 -16.96 -17.61 -5.30
C ASP A 63 -16.36 -16.18 -5.21
N LEU A 64 -15.04 -16.08 -5.33
CA LEU A 64 -14.28 -14.82 -5.30
C LEU A 64 -14.30 -14.08 -6.64
N ARG A 65 -15.07 -14.56 -7.62
CA ARG A 65 -15.35 -13.81 -8.86
C ARG A 65 -16.18 -12.57 -8.54
N LEU A 66 -15.50 -11.44 -8.40
CA LEU A 66 -16.13 -10.14 -8.18
C LEU A 66 -16.88 -9.69 -9.43
N GLY A 67 -18.18 -9.43 -9.29
CA GLY A 67 -18.93 -8.68 -10.27
C GLY A 67 -18.55 -7.19 -10.28
N LEU A 68 -18.95 -6.44 -11.31
CA LEU A 68 -18.59 -5.03 -11.48
C LEU A 68 -18.89 -4.17 -10.24
N ARG A 69 -20.09 -4.31 -9.65
CA ARG A 69 -20.47 -3.54 -8.44
C ARG A 69 -19.61 -3.89 -7.22
N GLN A 70 -19.17 -5.14 -7.10
CA GLN A 70 -18.30 -5.57 -6.01
C GLN A 70 -16.87 -5.10 -6.23
N ALA A 71 -16.39 -5.02 -7.47
CA ALA A 71 -15.10 -4.43 -7.80
C ALA A 71 -15.06 -2.94 -7.43
N PHE A 72 -16.10 -2.16 -7.78
CA PHE A 72 -16.21 -0.77 -7.33
C PHE A 72 -16.26 -0.64 -5.81
N ALA A 73 -17.08 -1.46 -5.15
CA ALA A 73 -17.16 -1.46 -3.68
C ALA A 73 -15.82 -1.84 -3.05
N LEU A 74 -15.10 -2.83 -3.60
CA LEU A 74 -13.77 -3.23 -3.14
C LEU A 74 -12.80 -2.06 -3.19
N THR A 75 -12.70 -1.38 -4.33
CA THR A 75 -11.83 -0.22 -4.49
C THR A 75 -12.18 0.85 -3.48
N THR A 76 -13.44 1.30 -3.43
CA THR A 76 -13.88 2.37 -2.52
C THR A 76 -13.65 2.03 -1.05
N VAL A 77 -14.02 0.82 -0.61
CA VAL A 77 -13.83 0.39 0.78
C VAL A 77 -12.35 0.26 1.12
N THR A 78 -11.52 -0.25 0.20
CA THR A 78 -10.07 -0.35 0.42
C THR A 78 -9.49 1.04 0.64
N TRP A 79 -9.74 2.00 -0.25
CA TRP A 79 -9.20 3.36 -0.12
C TRP A 79 -9.74 4.16 1.07
N MET A 80 -10.81 3.70 1.76
CA MET A 80 -11.25 4.28 3.03
C MET A 80 -10.65 3.57 4.24
N VAL A 81 -10.65 2.24 4.24
CA VAL A 81 -10.22 1.43 5.40
C VAL A 81 -8.71 1.39 5.52
N TYR A 82 -7.99 1.27 4.41
CA TYR A 82 -6.53 1.09 4.41
C TYR A 82 -5.78 2.30 5.00
N PRO A 83 -6.10 3.55 4.62
CA PRO A 83 -5.56 4.73 5.31
C PRO A 83 -6.01 4.84 6.76
N ALA A 84 -7.24 4.43 7.08
CA ALA A 84 -7.74 4.49 8.46
C ALA A 84 -6.92 3.61 9.42
N VAL A 85 -6.61 2.37 9.02
CA VAL A 85 -5.71 1.53 9.81
C VAL A 85 -4.25 1.99 9.69
N GLY A 86 -3.85 2.52 8.53
CA GLY A 86 -2.52 3.09 8.32
C GLY A 86 -2.23 4.35 9.14
N ALA A 87 -3.27 5.01 9.66
CA ALA A 87 -3.17 6.16 10.55
C ALA A 87 -2.84 5.77 12.00
N LEU A 88 -3.08 4.51 12.39
CA LEU A 88 -2.89 4.07 13.78
C LEU A 88 -1.46 4.30 14.30
N PRO A 89 -0.38 4.01 13.55
CA PRO A 89 0.96 4.32 14.01
C PRO A 89 1.21 5.82 14.24
N PHE A 90 0.57 6.70 13.47
CA PHE A 90 0.68 8.15 13.70
C PHE A 90 -0.08 8.55 14.97
N MET A 91 -1.28 8.03 15.18
CA MET A 91 -2.10 8.36 16.35
C MET A 91 -1.48 7.87 17.67
N LEU A 92 -0.92 6.66 17.66
CA LEU A 92 -0.34 6.04 18.85
C LEU A 92 1.13 6.43 19.05
N GLY A 93 1.81 6.81 17.97
CA GLY A 93 3.23 7.07 17.96
C GLY A 93 3.66 8.53 18.03
N LEU A 94 2.77 9.46 17.70
CA LEU A 94 3.02 10.90 17.75
C LEU A 94 2.08 11.56 18.75
N PRO A 95 2.50 11.76 20.01
CA PRO A 95 1.70 12.44 21.01
C PRO A 95 1.26 13.82 20.52
N GLY A 96 -0.06 14.05 20.49
CA GLY A 96 -0.64 15.34 20.11
C GLY A 96 -1.07 15.47 18.64
N LEU A 97 -0.80 14.48 17.77
CA LEU A 97 -1.37 14.46 16.43
C LEU A 97 -2.85 14.05 16.49
N GLY A 98 -3.74 14.92 16.00
CA GLY A 98 -5.17 14.63 15.99
C GLY A 98 -5.54 13.47 15.07
N PRO A 99 -6.68 12.78 15.30
CA PRO A 99 -7.11 11.67 14.45
C PRO A 99 -7.34 12.08 12.99
N THR A 100 -7.83 13.30 12.76
CA THR A 100 -8.01 13.85 11.41
C THR A 100 -6.68 14.06 10.70
N ASP A 101 -5.68 14.58 11.40
CA ASP A 101 -4.34 14.83 10.86
C ASP A 101 -3.60 13.51 10.58
N ALA A 102 -3.72 12.54 11.48
CA ALA A 102 -3.19 11.19 11.27
C ALA A 102 -3.83 10.49 10.06
N TYR A 103 -5.15 10.59 9.90
CA TYR A 103 -5.84 10.08 8.71
C TYR A 103 -5.41 10.82 7.45
N PHE A 104 -5.25 12.15 7.52
CA PHE A 104 -4.78 12.96 6.40
C PHE A 104 -3.37 12.53 5.95
N GLU A 105 -2.43 12.37 6.87
CA GLU A 105 -1.07 11.86 6.59
C GLU A 105 -1.12 10.48 5.93
N ALA A 106 -1.87 9.55 6.50
CA ALA A 106 -1.97 8.19 5.97
C ALA A 106 -2.62 8.17 4.58
N MET A 107 -3.68 8.95 4.38
CA MET A 107 -4.36 9.09 3.08
C MET A 107 -3.40 9.69 2.06
N SER A 108 -2.79 10.83 2.38
CA SER A 108 -1.84 11.54 1.51
C SER A 108 -0.66 10.68 1.09
N ALA A 109 -0.08 9.93 2.03
CA ALA A 109 0.98 8.99 1.74
C ALA A 109 0.47 7.87 0.82
N MET A 110 -0.64 7.21 1.17
CA MET A 110 -1.14 6.07 0.40
C MET A 110 -1.63 6.44 -1.01
N THR A 111 -2.12 7.65 -1.22
CA THR A 111 -2.48 8.15 -2.55
C THR A 111 -1.29 8.75 -3.30
N THR A 112 -0.08 8.65 -2.75
CA THR A 112 1.15 9.22 -3.32
C THR A 112 1.06 10.74 -3.56
N THR A 113 0.22 11.42 -2.77
CA THR A 113 -0.01 12.86 -2.87
C THR A 113 1.13 13.66 -2.25
N GLY A 114 1.74 13.15 -1.18
CA GLY A 114 2.93 13.77 -0.56
C GLY A 114 2.68 15.09 0.18
N ALA A 115 1.42 15.44 0.45
CA ALA A 115 1.07 16.55 1.33
C ALA A 115 1.27 16.14 2.81
N THR A 116 1.72 17.08 3.65
CA THR A 116 2.03 16.84 5.06
C THR A 116 1.43 17.95 5.93
N VAL A 117 0.84 17.58 7.06
CA VAL A 117 0.43 18.45 8.17
C VAL A 117 1.41 18.39 9.34
N ILE A 118 2.28 17.37 9.37
CA ILE A 118 3.35 17.27 10.36
C ILE A 118 4.50 18.23 10.00
N THR A 119 4.96 19.01 10.97
CA THR A 119 6.13 19.89 10.88
C THR A 119 7.33 19.28 11.63
N GLY A 120 8.55 19.73 11.31
CA GLY A 120 9.76 19.21 11.97
C GLY A 120 10.05 17.75 11.65
N LEU A 121 9.90 17.37 10.37
CA LEU A 121 10.05 15.98 9.92
C LEU A 121 11.43 15.39 10.23
N ASP A 122 12.48 16.22 10.21
CA ASP A 122 13.86 15.78 10.45
C ASP A 122 14.09 15.26 11.88
N ASP A 123 13.23 15.65 12.83
CA ASP A 123 13.31 15.27 14.25
C ASP A 123 12.32 14.13 14.61
N LEU A 124 11.60 13.57 13.64
CA LEU A 124 10.67 12.48 13.90
C LEU A 124 11.40 11.15 14.14
N PRO A 125 10.80 10.24 14.94
CA PRO A 125 11.30 8.87 15.08
C PRO A 125 11.48 8.18 13.72
N HIS A 126 12.54 7.39 13.57
CA HIS A 126 12.87 6.75 12.30
C HIS A 126 11.77 5.81 11.83
N GLY A 127 11.09 5.10 12.73
CA GLY A 127 9.95 4.26 12.39
C GLY A 127 8.80 5.05 11.76
N ILE A 128 8.53 6.28 12.22
CA ILE A 128 7.50 7.16 11.62
C ILE A 128 7.93 7.60 10.22
N LEU A 129 9.19 8.00 10.04
CA LEU A 129 9.72 8.39 8.73
C LEU A 129 9.67 7.21 7.74
N LEU A 130 10.05 6.03 8.19
CA LEU A 130 9.97 4.80 7.41
C LEU A 130 8.52 4.45 7.07
N TRP A 131 7.59 4.58 8.01
CA TRP A 131 6.17 4.29 7.78
C TRP A 131 5.55 5.21 6.74
N ARG A 132 5.88 6.50 6.76
CA ARG A 132 5.46 7.46 5.70
C ARG A 132 5.96 7.01 4.32
N GLY A 133 7.24 6.64 4.23
CA GLY A 133 7.82 6.10 2.99
C GLY A 133 7.16 4.79 2.53
N LEU A 134 6.92 3.87 3.46
CA LEU A 134 6.26 2.58 3.18
C LEU A 134 4.82 2.77 2.70
N LEU A 135 4.04 3.67 3.31
CA LEU A 135 2.68 3.97 2.87
C LEU A 135 2.66 4.53 1.44
N GLN A 136 3.60 5.42 1.09
CA GLN A 136 3.76 5.90 -0.29
C GLN A 136 4.15 4.78 -1.25
N TRP A 137 5.12 3.95 -0.88
CA TRP A 137 5.60 2.84 -1.71
C TRP A 137 4.52 1.79 -1.97
N ILE A 138 3.77 1.42 -0.93
CA ILE A 138 2.61 0.51 -1.03
C ILE A 138 1.51 1.15 -1.89
N GLY A 139 1.24 2.44 -1.68
CA GLY A 139 0.29 3.23 -2.45
C GLY A 139 0.59 3.25 -3.95
N GLY A 140 1.84 3.59 -4.30
CA GLY A 140 2.33 3.64 -5.68
C GLY A 140 2.23 2.27 -6.35
N MET A 141 2.66 1.20 -5.68
CA MET A 141 2.47 -0.17 -6.19
C MET A 141 0.99 -0.51 -6.41
N GLY A 142 0.11 -0.09 -5.48
CA GLY A 142 -1.34 -0.27 -5.59
C GLY A 142 -1.93 0.42 -6.82
N ILE A 143 -1.54 1.66 -7.11
CA ILE A 143 -2.00 2.41 -8.28
C ILE A 143 -1.48 1.79 -9.58
N VAL A 144 -0.20 1.40 -9.65
CA VAL A 144 0.37 0.75 -10.85
C VAL A 144 -0.40 -0.54 -11.18
N LEU A 145 -0.66 -1.37 -10.17
CA LEU A 145 -1.43 -2.61 -10.35
C LEU A 145 -2.87 -2.33 -10.76
N MET A 146 -3.53 -1.32 -10.16
CA MET A 146 -4.89 -0.93 -10.54
C MET A 146 -4.96 -0.37 -11.96
N ALA A 147 -4.03 0.49 -12.35
CA ALA A 147 -3.95 1.05 -13.70
C ALA A 147 -3.83 -0.08 -14.73
N LEU A 148 -2.95 -1.06 -14.51
CA LEU A 148 -2.82 -2.22 -15.39
C LEU A 148 -4.13 -3.02 -15.49
N LEU A 149 -4.84 -3.22 -14.38
CA LEU A 149 -6.11 -3.97 -14.37
C LEU A 149 -7.23 -3.19 -15.06
N LEU A 150 -7.21 -1.86 -15.01
CA LEU A 150 -8.22 -0.98 -15.60
C LEU A 150 -7.95 -0.63 -17.07
N LEU A 151 -6.70 -0.57 -17.53
CA LEU A 151 -6.32 -0.24 -18.91
C LEU A 151 -7.07 -1.06 -19.98
N PRO A 152 -7.25 -2.41 -19.83
CA PRO A 152 -8.03 -3.21 -20.78
C PRO A 152 -9.52 -2.84 -20.83
N VAL A 153 -10.06 -2.35 -19.70
CA VAL A 153 -11.48 -2.00 -19.54
C VAL A 153 -11.74 -0.56 -19.99
N LEU A 154 -10.78 0.35 -19.77
CA LEU A 154 -10.93 1.76 -20.09
C LEU A 154 -11.03 2.01 -21.60
N ASN A 155 -10.42 1.19 -22.45
CA ASN A 155 -10.72 1.05 -23.88
C ASN A 155 -11.13 2.35 -24.63
N VAL A 156 -10.53 3.49 -24.26
CA VAL A 156 -10.71 4.78 -24.94
C VAL A 156 -9.78 4.74 -26.15
N GLY A 157 -10.33 4.29 -27.28
CA GLY A 157 -9.91 4.69 -28.62
C GLY A 157 -8.71 3.98 -29.29
N GLY A 158 -7.84 3.26 -28.59
CA GLY A 158 -6.57 2.78 -29.18
C GLY A 158 -6.47 1.32 -29.62
N MET A 159 -7.31 0.42 -29.09
CA MET A 159 -7.10 -1.04 -29.22
C MET A 159 -7.41 -1.61 -30.62
N GLN A 160 -7.87 -0.79 -31.58
CA GLN A 160 -7.94 -1.21 -32.99
C GLN A 160 -6.57 -1.19 -33.68
N LEU A 161 -5.61 -0.37 -33.21
CA LEU A 161 -4.24 -0.32 -33.76
C LEU A 161 -3.36 -1.47 -33.25
N LEU A 162 -3.58 -1.94 -32.01
CA LEU A 162 -2.86 -3.09 -31.42
C LEU A 162 -3.38 -4.46 -31.90
N ARG A 163 -4.50 -4.49 -32.64
CA ARG A 163 -4.93 -5.71 -33.35
C ARG A 163 -4.09 -6.00 -34.60
N ALA A 164 -3.29 -5.05 -35.07
CA ALA A 164 -2.38 -5.25 -36.21
C ALA A 164 -1.08 -5.96 -35.83
N SER A 165 -0.80 -6.14 -34.53
CA SER A 165 0.42 -6.80 -34.05
C SER A 165 0.07 -8.06 -33.27
N ASP A 166 -0.20 -9.15 -33.99
CA ASP A 166 -0.17 -10.56 -33.55
C ASP A 166 -0.38 -10.88 -32.05
N PHE A 167 -1.50 -10.44 -31.47
CA PHE A 167 -1.99 -10.98 -30.20
C PHE A 167 -3.06 -12.04 -30.41
N ASN A 168 -2.78 -13.04 -31.25
CA ASN A 168 -3.68 -14.19 -31.47
C ASN A 168 -3.46 -15.32 -30.44
N THR A 169 -3.35 -14.96 -29.15
CA THR A 169 -3.31 -15.91 -28.01
C THR A 169 -4.30 -15.54 -26.91
N LEU A 170 -5.49 -15.07 -27.29
CA LEU A 170 -6.63 -14.80 -26.38
C LEU A 170 -7.36 -16.08 -25.91
N GLY A 171 -6.63 -17.19 -25.71
CA GLY A 171 -7.16 -18.44 -25.16
C GLY A 171 -6.86 -18.67 -23.69
N LYS A 172 -5.96 -17.89 -23.08
CA LYS A 172 -5.54 -18.06 -21.67
C LYS A 172 -5.19 -16.71 -21.04
N ILE A 173 -6.19 -15.88 -20.78
CA ILE A 173 -5.99 -14.59 -20.07
C ILE A 173 -5.96 -14.79 -18.54
N MET A 174 -6.48 -15.92 -18.03
CA MET A 174 -6.57 -16.19 -16.60
C MET A 174 -5.26 -16.60 -15.87
N PRO A 175 -4.18 -17.13 -16.50
CA PRO A 175 -2.93 -17.45 -15.78
C PRO A 175 -1.93 -16.28 -15.69
N ARG A 176 -2.17 -15.15 -16.37
CA ARG A 176 -1.14 -14.09 -16.51
C ARG A 176 -1.20 -12.99 -15.45
N THR A 177 -2.31 -12.74 -14.77
CA THR A 177 -2.43 -11.62 -13.82
C THR A 177 -1.41 -11.71 -12.68
N LYS A 178 -1.26 -12.90 -12.09
CA LYS A 178 -0.24 -13.14 -11.05
C LYS A 178 1.18 -12.95 -11.59
N GLN A 179 1.45 -13.46 -12.79
CA GLN A 179 2.78 -13.35 -13.40
C GLN A 179 3.14 -11.90 -13.72
N ILE A 180 2.21 -11.12 -14.26
CA ILE A 180 2.42 -9.70 -14.55
C ILE A 180 2.60 -8.91 -13.24
N ALA A 181 1.78 -9.18 -12.22
CA ALA A 181 1.93 -8.53 -10.91
C ALA A 181 3.30 -8.82 -10.29
N LEU A 182 3.81 -10.06 -10.38
CA LEU A 182 5.15 -10.42 -9.92
C LEU A 182 6.25 -9.74 -10.74
N SER A 183 6.12 -9.68 -12.07
CA SER A 183 7.08 -8.99 -12.93
C SER A 183 7.13 -7.49 -12.60
N ILE A 184 5.98 -6.83 -12.49
CA ILE A 184 5.91 -5.41 -12.11
C ILE A 184 6.50 -5.20 -10.72
N GLY A 185 6.11 -6.03 -9.75
CA GLY A 185 6.65 -5.94 -8.39
C GLY A 185 8.18 -6.08 -8.35
N SER A 186 8.75 -6.97 -9.17
CA SER A 186 10.20 -7.13 -9.27
C SER A 186 10.90 -5.93 -9.91
N VAL A 187 10.32 -5.33 -10.95
CA VAL A 187 10.85 -4.11 -11.56
C VAL A 187 10.76 -2.94 -10.60
N TYR A 188 9.61 -2.77 -9.94
CA TYR A 188 9.37 -1.72 -8.96
C TYR A 188 10.41 -1.80 -7.82
N LEU A 189 10.58 -2.97 -7.22
CA LEU A 189 11.57 -3.20 -6.17
C LEU A 189 13.01 -2.99 -6.67
N GLY A 190 13.34 -3.51 -7.86
CA GLY A 190 14.68 -3.36 -8.45
C GLY A 190 15.04 -1.90 -8.71
N LEU A 191 14.09 -1.11 -9.20
CA LEU A 191 14.27 0.33 -9.40
C LEU A 191 14.35 1.08 -8.06
N THR A 192 13.57 0.70 -7.04
CA THR A 192 13.68 1.28 -5.70
C THR A 192 15.09 1.07 -5.13
N VAL A 193 15.62 -0.15 -5.22
CA VAL A 193 16.98 -0.47 -4.74
C VAL A 193 18.04 0.30 -5.54
N ALA A 194 17.93 0.34 -6.86
CA ALA A 194 18.86 1.11 -7.69
C ALA A 194 18.85 2.61 -7.36
N CYS A 195 17.66 3.17 -7.09
CA CYS A 195 17.50 4.56 -6.66
C CYS A 195 18.10 4.81 -5.28
N ALA A 196 17.89 3.91 -4.31
CA ALA A 196 18.48 4.00 -2.98
C ALA A 196 20.02 3.98 -3.05
N MET A 197 20.60 3.08 -3.84
CA MET A 197 22.05 3.04 -4.07
C MET A 197 22.56 4.33 -4.73
N GLY A 198 21.79 4.93 -5.65
CA GLY A 198 22.11 6.21 -6.25
C GLY A 198 22.14 7.37 -5.26
N TYR A 199 21.15 7.44 -4.35
CA TYR A 199 21.13 8.44 -3.28
C TYR A 199 22.28 8.25 -2.29
N GLU A 200 22.57 7.01 -1.90
CA GLU A 200 23.69 6.70 -1.01
C GLU A 200 25.04 7.08 -1.65
N ALA A 201 25.24 6.73 -2.92
CA ALA A 201 26.44 7.11 -3.68
C ALA A 201 26.59 8.63 -3.86
N SER A 202 25.48 9.38 -3.75
CA SER A 202 25.46 10.85 -3.78
C SER A 202 25.72 11.51 -2.41
N GLY A 203 25.97 10.71 -1.37
CA GLY A 203 26.33 11.18 -0.03
C GLY A 203 25.20 11.18 0.99
N MET A 204 24.03 10.63 0.66
CA MET A 204 22.92 10.49 1.61
C MET A 204 23.13 9.29 2.53
N ASN A 205 22.75 9.40 3.81
CA ASN A 205 22.78 8.26 4.73
C ASN A 205 21.84 7.14 4.23
N GLY A 206 22.21 5.87 4.43
CA GLY A 206 21.47 4.71 3.94
C GLY A 206 19.99 4.65 4.35
N PHE A 207 19.63 5.08 5.57
CA PHE A 207 18.23 5.14 5.99
C PHE A 207 17.43 6.15 5.15
N ASN A 208 17.94 7.38 5.07
CA ASN A 208 17.32 8.44 4.27
C ASN A 208 17.28 8.06 2.80
N ALA A 209 18.35 7.47 2.26
CA ALA A 209 18.43 7.01 0.88
C ALA A 209 17.33 5.99 0.56
N ALA A 210 17.08 5.03 1.45
CA ALA A 210 16.00 4.05 1.30
C ALA A 210 14.62 4.71 1.35
N VAL A 211 14.36 5.58 2.35
CA VAL A 211 13.07 6.28 2.49
C VAL A 211 12.80 7.19 1.29
N HIS A 212 13.77 7.98 0.87
CA HIS A 212 13.62 8.83 -0.32
C HIS A 212 13.39 8.01 -1.59
N ALA A 213 14.13 6.91 -1.79
CA ALA A 213 13.91 6.03 -2.94
C ALA A 213 12.50 5.42 -2.99
N MET A 214 11.94 5.05 -1.83
CA MET A 214 10.57 4.58 -1.73
C MET A 214 9.57 5.64 -2.21
N THR A 215 9.75 6.90 -1.81
CA THR A 215 8.89 8.01 -2.22
C THR A 215 9.07 8.37 -3.70
N THR A 216 10.31 8.45 -4.20
CA THR A 216 10.63 8.79 -5.59
C THR A 216 10.05 7.79 -6.59
N LEU A 217 10.06 6.49 -6.27
CA LEU A 217 9.53 5.47 -7.16
C LEU A 217 8.00 5.33 -7.11
N SER A 218 7.34 5.97 -6.13
CA SER A 218 5.90 5.84 -5.96
C SER A 218 5.05 6.66 -6.95
N THR A 219 5.67 7.54 -7.73
CA THR A 219 5.04 8.43 -8.71
C THR A 219 5.65 8.27 -10.10
#